data_AF-A0A820RNS4-F1
#
_entry.id   AF-A0A820RNS4-F1
#
_cell.length_a   1.000
_cell.length_b   1.000
_cell.length_c   1.000
_cell.angle_alpha   90.00
_cell.angle_beta   90.00
_cell.angle_gamma   90.00
#
_symmetry.space_group_name_H-M   'P 1'
#
loop_
_entity.id
_entity.type
_entity.pdbx_description
1 polymer ?
#
loop_
_entity_poly.entity_id
_entity_poly.type
_entity_poly.pdbx_seq_one_letter_code
_entity_poly.pdbx_strand_id
1 'polypeptide(L)'
;TRSSIESLSSSCLFAILLILRRLYPSPLDGIDCSLTLDKLLPFVIKCEESPLLRIREHSSKALLALIHHDQYSTIIHQQIKQLMKVSKDHLRQNTFHGRLLQVNSINY
;
A
#
# COMPACT_ATOMS: atom_id res chain seq x y z
N THR A 1 -8.96 12.78 24.25
CA THR A 1 -7.75 11.95 24.43
C THR A 1 -7.64 10.84 23.39
N ARG A 2 -8.68 10.03 23.15
CA ARG A 2 -8.66 8.96 22.11
C ARG A 2 -8.50 9.47 20.66
N SER A 3 -9.16 10.57 20.30
CA SER A 3 -9.05 11.22 18.99
C SER A 3 -7.66 11.78 18.69
N SER A 4 -6.96 12.27 19.72
CA SER A 4 -5.58 12.80 19.59
C SER A 4 -4.54 11.69 19.40
N ILE A 5 -4.77 10.50 19.97
CA ILE A 5 -3.91 9.34 19.79
C ILE A 5 -4.11 8.73 18.40
N GLU A 6 -5.36 8.66 17.92
CA GLU A 6 -5.67 8.23 16.55
C GLU A 6 -5.12 9.21 15.50
N SER A 7 -5.15 10.51 15.76
CA SER A 7 -4.54 11.51 14.87
C SER A 7 -3.01 11.47 14.88
N LEU A 8 -2.38 11.25 16.05
CA LEU A 8 -0.94 11.06 16.14
C LEU A 8 -0.49 9.77 15.45
N SER A 9 -1.22 8.67 15.67
CA SER A 9 -0.99 7.39 14.99
C SER A 9 -1.11 7.54 13.47
N SER A 10 -2.11 8.27 13.00
CA SER A 10 -2.28 8.60 11.58
C SER A 10 -1.14 9.47 11.04
N SER A 11 -0.61 10.39 11.84
CA SER A 11 0.50 11.28 11.45
C SER A 11 1.82 10.51 11.35
N CYS A 12 2.10 9.61 12.31
CA CYS A 12 3.25 8.71 12.25
C CYS A 12 3.16 7.76 11.04
N LEU A 13 1.98 7.18 10.79
CA LEU A 13 1.76 6.33 9.63
C LEU A 13 2.00 7.08 8.32
N PHE A 14 1.51 8.32 8.22
CA PHE A 14 1.76 9.18 7.07
C PHE A 14 3.26 9.44 6.85
N ALA A 15 4.00 9.75 7.91
CA ALA A 15 5.45 9.95 7.84
C ALA A 15 6.19 8.68 7.39
N ILE A 16 5.79 7.51 7.88
CA ILE A 16 6.33 6.22 7.44
C ILE A 16 6.08 6.03 5.93
N LEU A 17 4.86 6.24 5.45
CA LEU A 17 4.53 6.10 4.03
C LEU A 17 5.31 7.08 3.14
N LEU A 18 5.58 8.30 3.62
CA LEU A 18 6.43 9.27 2.93
C LEU A 18 7.87 8.79 2.77
N ILE A 19 8.39 8.04 3.74
CA ILE A 19 9.72 7.44 3.68
C ILE A 19 9.69 6.23 2.74
N LEU A 20 8.73 5.31 2.94
CA LEU A 20 8.63 4.08 2.17
C LEU A 20 8.48 4.33 0.66
N ARG A 21 7.71 5.35 0.25
CA ARG A 21 7.56 5.69 -1.18
C ARG A 21 8.83 6.21 -1.86
N ARG A 22 9.91 6.44 -1.11
CA ARG A 22 11.21 6.86 -1.63
C ARG A 22 12.24 5.73 -1.54
N LEU A 23 11.86 4.58 -0.99
CA LEU A 23 12.68 3.38 -1.02
C LEU A 23 12.51 2.71 -2.38
N TYR A 24 13.55 2.01 -2.81
CA TYR A 24 13.51 1.16 -4.00
C TYR A 24 14.22 -0.15 -3.66
N PRO A 25 13.72 -1.30 -4.10
CA PRO A 25 14.39 -2.57 -3.83
C PRO A 25 15.77 -2.59 -4.48
N SER A 26 16.76 -2.98 -3.70
CA SER A 26 18.13 -3.16 -4.18
C SER A 26 18.21 -4.38 -5.10
N PRO A 27 19.08 -4.40 -6.13
CA PRO A 27 19.34 -5.62 -6.89
C PRO A 27 19.85 -6.79 -6.03
N LEU A 28 20.40 -6.50 -4.84
CA LEU A 28 20.87 -7.49 -3.86
C LEU A 28 19.85 -7.77 -2.74
N ASP A 29 18.65 -7.18 -2.82
CA ASP A 29 17.63 -7.34 -1.80
C ASP A 29 17.22 -8.83 -1.71
N GLY A 30 17.34 -9.41 -0.51
CA GLY A 30 17.07 -10.83 -0.26
C GLY A 30 18.26 -11.80 -0.37
N ILE A 31 19.45 -11.33 -0.81
CA ILE A 31 20.65 -12.19 -0.88
C ILE A 31 21.45 -12.12 0.43
N ASP A 32 21.66 -10.91 0.96
CA ASP A 32 22.53 -10.69 2.15
C ASP A 32 21.81 -10.01 3.33
N CYS A 33 20.54 -9.63 3.18
CA CYS A 33 19.78 -8.91 4.20
C CYS A 33 18.52 -9.68 4.64
N SER A 34 18.38 -9.89 5.95
CA SER A 34 17.18 -10.46 6.58
C SER A 34 15.92 -9.59 6.38
N LEU A 35 16.09 -8.28 6.17
CA LEU A 35 14.99 -7.34 5.97
C LEU A 35 14.79 -7.05 4.47
N THR A 36 14.01 -7.90 3.80
CA THR A 36 13.50 -7.62 2.45
C THR A 36 12.32 -6.66 2.50
N LEU A 37 12.27 -5.71 1.57
CA LEU A 37 11.16 -4.75 1.45
C LEU A 37 9.80 -5.43 1.26
N ASP A 38 9.79 -6.64 0.70
CA ASP A 38 8.60 -7.50 0.57
C ASP A 38 7.85 -7.72 1.89
N LYS A 39 8.56 -7.80 3.02
CA LYS A 39 7.95 -7.99 4.34
C LYS A 39 7.06 -6.81 4.75
N LEU A 40 7.26 -5.63 4.13
CA LEU A 40 6.49 -4.43 4.40
C LEU A 40 5.19 -4.36 3.57
N LEU A 41 5.10 -5.11 2.46
CA LEU A 41 3.96 -5.05 1.53
C LEU A 41 2.60 -5.27 2.20
N PRO A 42 2.39 -6.28 3.08
CA PRO A 42 1.08 -6.51 3.69
C PRO A 42 0.61 -5.33 4.54
N PHE A 43 1.54 -4.64 5.21
CA PHE A 43 1.24 -3.47 6.02
C PHE A 43 0.87 -2.26 5.16
N VAL A 44 1.58 -2.06 4.04
CA VAL A 44 1.28 -0.99 3.10
C VAL A 44 -0.06 -1.24 2.41
N ILE A 45 -0.35 -2.46 1.96
CA ILE A 45 -1.64 -2.83 1.35
C ILE A 45 -2.80 -2.58 2.32
N LYS A 46 -2.65 -2.90 3.60
CA LYS A 46 -3.70 -2.64 4.61
C LYS A 46 -4.04 -1.15 4.75
N CYS A 47 -3.09 -0.25 4.46
CA CYS A 47 -3.32 1.20 4.56
C CYS A 47 -4.29 1.74 3.49
N GLU A 48 -4.59 0.97 2.45
CA GLU A 48 -5.62 1.31 1.46
C GLU A 48 -7.03 1.40 2.03
N GLU A 49 -7.28 0.70 3.14
CA GLU A 49 -8.57 0.70 3.82
C GLU A 49 -8.76 1.91 4.73
N SER A 50 -7.73 2.76 4.85
CA SER A 50 -7.73 3.91 5.74
C SER A 50 -8.86 4.88 5.41
N PRO A 51 -9.54 5.45 6.43
CA PRO A 51 -10.52 6.52 6.20
C PRO A 51 -9.88 7.79 5.65
N LEU A 52 -8.57 7.98 5.84
CA LEU A 52 -7.85 9.18 5.41
C LEU A 52 -7.37 9.02 3.96
N LEU A 53 -7.87 9.87 3.06
CA LEU A 53 -7.51 9.86 1.63
C LEU A 53 -5.99 9.91 1.40
N ARG A 54 -5.29 10.82 2.11
CA ARG A 54 -3.83 11.00 1.96
C ARG A 54 -3.04 9.74 2.28
N ILE A 55 -3.51 8.94 3.26
CA ILE A 55 -2.89 7.66 3.61
C ILE A 55 -3.07 6.67 2.47
N ARG A 56 -4.26 6.59 1.88
CA ARG A 56 -4.55 5.71 0.73
C ARG A 56 -3.69 6.06 -0.48
N GLU A 57 -3.58 7.36 -0.82
CA GLU A 57 -2.75 7.84 -1.93
C GLU A 57 -1.26 7.54 -1.72
N HIS A 58 -0.74 7.73 -0.50
CA HIS A 58 0.67 7.50 -0.22
C HIS A 58 1.00 6.02 -0.03
N SER A 59 0.07 5.23 0.49
CA SER A 59 0.17 3.77 0.50
C SER A 59 0.27 3.22 -0.91
N SER A 60 -0.57 3.69 -1.83
CA SER A 60 -0.50 3.28 -3.23
C SER A 60 0.87 3.56 -3.86
N LYS A 61 1.42 4.77 -3.67
CA LYS A 61 2.76 5.12 -4.16
C LYS A 61 3.88 4.34 -3.46
N ALA A 62 3.74 4.11 -2.16
CA ALA A 62 4.70 3.32 -1.40
C ALA A 62 4.71 1.87 -1.87
N LEU A 63 3.56 1.28 -2.19
CA LEU A 63 3.49 -0.09 -2.70
C LEU A 63 4.36 -0.26 -3.96
N LEU A 64 4.27 0.67 -4.90
CA LEU A 64 5.05 0.62 -6.14
C LEU A 64 6.54 0.80 -5.95
N ALA A 65 6.91 1.62 -4.97
CA ALA A 65 8.30 1.86 -4.63
C ALA A 65 8.96 0.61 -4.00
N LEU A 66 8.16 -0.25 -3.35
CA LEU A 66 8.65 -1.42 -2.64
C LEU A 66 8.71 -2.71 -3.48
N ILE A 67 8.11 -2.73 -4.67
CA ILE A 67 8.08 -3.92 -5.54
C ILE A 67 8.94 -3.69 -6.78
N HIS A 68 9.50 -4.77 -7.33
CA HIS A 68 10.20 -4.69 -8.61
C HIS A 68 9.22 -4.53 -9.78
N HIS A 69 9.67 -3.90 -10.87
CA HIS A 69 8.83 -3.61 -12.05
C HIS A 69 8.20 -4.86 -12.67
N ASP A 70 8.88 -6.01 -12.63
CA ASP A 70 8.38 -7.31 -13.09
C ASP A 70 7.19 -7.81 -12.27
N GLN A 71 7.09 -7.42 -11.00
CA GLN A 71 6.02 -7.81 -10.08
C GLN A 71 4.75 -6.95 -10.23
N TYR A 72 4.80 -5.82 -10.94
CA TYR A 72 3.68 -4.88 -11.05
C TYR A 72 2.42 -5.56 -11.60
N SER A 73 2.57 -6.35 -12.67
CA SER A 73 1.47 -7.08 -13.30
C SER A 73 0.84 -8.08 -12.33
N THR A 74 1.64 -8.81 -11.57
CA THR A 74 1.20 -9.78 -10.57
C THR A 74 0.39 -9.12 -9.46
N ILE A 75 0.86 -7.99 -8.94
CA ILE A 75 0.18 -7.22 -7.90
C ILE A 75 -1.16 -6.67 -8.40
N ILE A 76 -1.21 -6.11 -9.61
CA ILE A 76 -2.48 -5.65 -10.21
C ILE A 76 -3.49 -6.80 -10.29
N HIS A 77 -3.08 -7.95 -10.84
CA HIS A 77 -3.96 -9.11 -10.96
C HIS A 77 -4.47 -9.59 -9.61
N GLN A 78 -3.61 -9.60 -8.58
CA GLN A 78 -4.01 -9.95 -7.23
C GLN A 78 -5.04 -8.95 -6.67
N GLN A 79 -4.83 -7.65 -6.85
CA GLN A 79 -5.74 -6.63 -6.33
C GLN A 79 -7.10 -6.64 -7.03
N ILE A 80 -7.12 -6.78 -8.36
CA ILE A 80 -8.36 -6.96 -9.12
C ILE A 80 -9.08 -8.25 -8.68
N LYS A 81 -8.37 -9.36 -8.56
CA LYS A 81 -8.95 -10.63 -8.12
C LYS A 81 -9.55 -10.52 -6.72
N GLN A 82 -8.87 -9.83 -5.80
CA GLN A 82 -9.41 -9.60 -4.47
C GLN A 82 -10.61 -8.64 -4.49
N LEU A 83 -10.68 -7.66 -5.39
CA LEU A 83 -11.85 -6.79 -5.55
C LEU A 83 -13.07 -7.59 -6.00
N MET A 84 -12.87 -8.48 -6.98
CA MET A 84 -13.94 -9.31 -7.55
C MET A 84 -14.45 -10.38 -6.57
N LYS A 85 -13.66 -10.75 -5.56
CA LYS A 85 -14.07 -11.70 -4.51
C LYS A 85 -15.00 -11.10 -3.46
N VAL A 86 -15.02 -9.78 -3.30
CA VAL A 86 -15.83 -9.13 -2.26
C VAL A 86 -17.25 -8.97 -2.79
N SER A 87 -18.23 -9.54 -2.08
CA SER A 87 -19.65 -9.36 -2.37
C SER A 87 -19.99 -7.85 -2.34
N LYS A 88 -20.81 -7.39 -3.31
CA LYS A 88 -21.16 -5.96 -3.45
C LYS A 88 -21.67 -5.33 -2.13
N ASP A 89 -22.36 -6.11 -1.30
CA ASP A 89 -22.92 -5.64 -0.03
C ASP A 89 -21.88 -5.42 1.09
N HIS A 90 -20.67 -5.94 0.94
CA HIS A 90 -19.60 -5.88 1.95
C HIS A 90 -18.41 -5.00 1.52
N LEU A 91 -18.47 -4.40 0.33
CA LEU A 91 -17.39 -3.60 -0.20
C LEU A 91 -17.40 -2.21 0.43
N ARG A 92 -16.51 -1.99 1.40
CA ARG A 92 -16.26 -0.65 1.96
C ARG A 92 -15.70 0.25 0.85
N GLN A 93 -16.35 1.39 0.62
CA GLN A 93 -15.96 2.36 -0.42
C GLN A 93 -14.50 2.82 -0.27
N ASN A 94 -14.00 2.98 0.96
CA ASN A 94 -12.61 3.38 1.18
C ASN A 94 -11.62 2.34 0.66
N THR A 95 -11.87 1.06 0.94
CA THR A 95 -11.08 -0.08 0.43
C THR A 95 -11.14 -0.17 -1.09
N PHE A 96 -12.34 -0.01 -1.67
CA PHE A 96 -12.51 0.01 -3.12
C PHE A 96 -11.69 1.12 -3.77
N HIS A 97 -11.84 2.34 -3.26
CA HIS A 97 -11.10 3.51 -3.74
C HIS A 97 -9.58 3.36 -3.54
N GLY A 98 -9.14 2.82 -2.40
CA GLY A 98 -7.72 2.55 -2.14
C GLY A 98 -7.11 1.63 -3.20
N ARG A 99 -7.81 0.53 -3.51
CA ARG A 99 -7.36 -0.41 -4.56
C ARG A 99 -7.37 0.18 -5.95
N LEU A 100 -8.36 1.01 -6.28
CA LEU A 100 -8.34 1.75 -7.54
C LEU A 100 -7.14 2.71 -7.62
N LEU A 101 -6.77 3.37 -6.52
CA LEU A 101 -5.57 4.20 -6.48
C LEU A 101 -4.29 3.39 -6.71
N GLN A 102 -4.21 2.13 -6.25
CA GLN A 102 -3.07 1.26 -6.53
C GLN A 102 -2.98 0.85 -7.99
N VAL A 103 -4.10 0.53 -8.63
CA VAL A 103 -4.12 0.22 -10.06
C VAL A 103 -3.75 1.46 -10.89
N ASN A 104 -4.24 2.63 -10.50
CA ASN A 104 -3.99 3.89 -11.20
C ASN A 104 -2.58 4.46 -10.99
N SER A 105 -1.88 4.15 -9.89
CA SER A 105 -0.55 4.70 -9.63
C SER A 105 0.54 4.09 -10.50
N ILE A 106 0.26 2.94 -11.13
CA ILE A 106 1.15 2.25 -12.05
C ILE A 106 1.08 2.99 -13.39
N ASN A 107 1.80 4.12 -13.48
CA ASN A 107 2.03 4.81 -14.73
C ASN A 107 3.12 4.06 -15.52
N TYR A 108 2.81 3.72 -16.77
CA TYR A 108 3.78 3.28 -17.77
C TYR A 108 4.64 4.45 -18.25
#